data_AF-I4VTE2-F1
#
_entry.id   AF-I4VTE2-F1
#
_cell.length_a   1.000
_cell.length_b   1.000
_cell.length_c   1.000
_cell.angle_alpha   90.00
_cell.angle_beta   90.00
_cell.angle_gamma   90.00
#
_symmetry.space_group_name_H-M   'P 1'
#
loop_
_entity.id
_entity.type
_entity.pdbx_description
1 polymer ?
#
loop_
_entity_poly.entity_id
_entity_poly.type
_entity_poly.pdbx_seq_one_letter_code
_entity_poly.pdbx_strand_id
1 'polypeptide(L)'
;MHKDMMRSMHLPDPSRPIDHEAGRAAVRPLQGVQSVVWIDRSNLLVMVGGGQYRRMDIIDDIRLALEPLGDTLGVVVNLQDVMATTSEGADTLSRNCQLRAGQRAMLQPKRQVDVLDPEVRRVFRAQQERR
;
A
#
# COMPACT_ATOMS: atom_id res chain seq x y z
N MET A 1 -12.79 -24.81 -5.31
CA MET A 1 -14.21 -24.45 -5.07
C MET A 1 -14.39 -23.49 -3.91
N HIS A 2 -14.19 -23.85 -2.63
CA HIS A 2 -14.47 -22.91 -1.52
C HIS A 2 -13.55 -21.68 -1.50
N LYS A 3 -12.24 -21.86 -1.73
CA LYS A 3 -11.25 -20.75 -1.79
C LYS A 3 -11.53 -19.78 -2.94
N ASP A 4 -11.84 -20.29 -4.13
CA ASP A 4 -12.14 -19.46 -5.31
C ASP A 4 -13.42 -18.65 -5.10
N MET A 5 -14.43 -19.23 -4.43
CA MET A 5 -15.67 -18.56 -4.06
C MET A 5 -15.43 -17.44 -3.04
N MET A 6 -14.66 -17.69 -1.97
CA MET A 6 -14.33 -16.65 -0.98
C MET A 6 -13.54 -15.48 -1.60
N ARG A 7 -12.61 -15.80 -2.52
CA ARG A 7 -11.83 -14.80 -3.26
C ARG A 7 -12.70 -13.97 -4.20
N SER A 8 -13.70 -14.58 -4.84
CA SER A 8 -14.70 -13.85 -5.66
C SER A 8 -15.58 -12.91 -4.84
N MET A 9 -15.76 -13.20 -3.55
CA MET A 9 -16.42 -12.32 -2.58
C MET A 9 -15.47 -11.30 -1.93
N HIS A 10 -14.20 -11.28 -2.36
CA HIS A 10 -13.13 -10.46 -1.77
C HIS A 10 -12.96 -10.68 -0.26
N LEU A 11 -13.20 -11.89 0.24
CA LEU A 11 -13.04 -12.22 1.65
C LEU A 11 -11.62 -12.73 1.93
N PRO A 12 -10.83 -12.06 2.80
CA PRO A 12 -9.52 -12.54 3.21
C PRO A 12 -9.62 -13.86 3.97
N ASP A 13 -8.59 -14.69 3.88
CA ASP A 13 -8.45 -15.93 4.65
C ASP A 13 -7.75 -15.64 6.00
N PRO A 14 -8.49 -15.55 7.13
CA PRO A 14 -7.91 -15.23 8.43
C PRO A 14 -7.02 -16.34 8.98
N SER A 15 -7.04 -17.55 8.39
CA SER A 15 -6.21 -18.67 8.80
C SER A 15 -4.78 -18.60 8.23
N ARG A 16 -4.52 -17.67 7.30
CA ARG A 16 -3.23 -17.48 6.65
C ARG A 16 -2.72 -16.04 6.77
N PRO A 17 -2.61 -15.49 8.00
CA PRO A 17 -2.05 -14.16 8.17
C PRO A 17 -0.56 -14.16 7.77
N ILE A 18 -0.10 -13.06 7.19
CA ILE A 18 1.32 -12.84 6.93
C ILE A 18 1.97 -12.36 8.22
N ASP A 19 3.04 -13.03 8.65
CA ASP A 19 3.87 -12.54 9.75
C ASP A 19 4.51 -11.19 9.37
N HIS A 20 4.41 -10.21 10.27
CA HIS A 20 4.81 -8.84 9.96
C HIS A 20 6.32 -8.74 9.66
N GLU A 21 7.15 -9.42 10.44
CA GLU A 21 8.60 -9.34 10.28
C GLU A 21 9.04 -10.11 9.03
N ALA A 22 8.45 -11.28 8.76
CA ALA A 22 8.68 -12.03 7.53
C ALA A 22 8.24 -11.21 6.30
N GLY A 23 7.07 -10.57 6.34
CA GLY A 23 6.60 -9.69 5.27
C GLY A 23 7.52 -8.49 5.06
N ARG A 24 8.00 -7.88 6.15
CA ARG A 24 8.98 -6.78 6.09
C ARG A 24 10.29 -7.24 5.43
N ALA A 25 10.80 -8.40 5.84
CA ALA A 25 12.04 -8.98 5.33
C ALA A 25 11.93 -9.37 3.84
N ALA A 26 10.77 -9.84 3.39
CA ALA A 26 10.53 -10.19 1.98
C ALA A 26 10.47 -8.97 1.05
N VAL A 27 9.94 -7.84 1.54
CA VAL A 27 9.77 -6.62 0.73
C VAL A 27 11.02 -5.74 0.73
N ARG A 28 11.79 -5.72 1.83
CA ARG A 28 12.99 -4.88 1.97
C ARG A 28 14.01 -4.97 0.81
N PRO A 29 14.27 -6.13 0.18
CA PRO A 29 15.23 -6.25 -0.91
C PRO A 29 14.76 -5.69 -2.25
N LEU A 30 13.47 -5.36 -2.40
CA LEU A 30 12.92 -4.87 -3.66
C LEU A 30 13.55 -3.53 -4.06
N GLN A 31 13.75 -3.33 -5.35
CA GLN A 31 14.42 -2.15 -5.87
C GLN A 31 13.67 -0.87 -5.51
N GLY A 32 14.40 0.13 -5.03
CA GLY A 32 13.84 1.44 -4.67
C GLY A 32 13.18 1.49 -3.29
N VAL A 33 12.99 0.35 -2.62
CA VAL A 33 12.49 0.29 -1.24
C VAL A 33 13.59 0.78 -0.28
N GLN A 34 13.26 1.78 0.54
CA GLN A 34 14.14 2.28 1.60
C GLN A 34 13.73 1.78 2.98
N SER A 35 12.42 1.68 3.22
CA SER A 35 11.90 1.20 4.50
C SER A 35 10.52 0.58 4.34
N VAL A 36 10.20 -0.33 5.25
CA VAL A 36 8.98 -1.15 5.24
C VAL A 36 8.47 -1.25 6.66
N VAL A 37 7.21 -0.88 6.88
CA VAL A 37 6.59 -0.82 8.20
C VAL A 37 5.15 -1.32 8.11
N TRP A 38 4.75 -2.19 9.02
CA TRP A 38 3.33 -2.53 9.22
C TRP A 38 2.70 -1.48 10.14
N ILE A 39 1.67 -0.79 9.64
CA ILE A 39 0.89 0.18 10.44
C ILE A 39 -0.07 -0.59 11.36
N ASP A 40 -0.66 -1.65 10.84
CA ASP A 40 -1.56 -2.57 11.53
C ASP A 40 -1.51 -3.94 10.82
N ARG A 41 -2.46 -4.84 11.12
CA ARG A 41 -2.51 -6.20 10.55
C ARG A 41 -2.76 -6.26 9.04
N SER A 42 -3.25 -5.18 8.45
CA SER A 42 -3.70 -5.15 7.05
C SER A 42 -3.00 -4.08 6.22
N ASN A 43 -2.35 -3.10 6.84
CA ASN A 43 -1.75 -1.96 6.14
C ASN A 43 -0.23 -2.02 6.22
N LEU A 44 0.39 -2.27 5.06
CA LEU A 44 1.83 -2.20 4.88
C LEU A 44 2.20 -0.83 4.28
N LEU A 45 3.02 -0.06 4.98
CA LEU A 45 3.66 1.15 4.49
C LEU A 45 5.04 0.83 3.94
N VAL A 46 5.29 1.24 2.71
CA VAL A 46 6.57 1.08 2.04
C VAL A 46 7.05 2.45 1.58
N MET A 47 8.19 2.85 2.11
CA MET A 47 8.86 4.10 1.76
C MET A 47 9.85 3.81 0.63
N VAL A 48 9.72 4.55 -0.47
CA VAL A 48 10.55 4.39 -1.67
C VAL A 48 11.39 5.64 -1.95
N GLY A 49 12.55 5.43 -2.55
CA GLY A 49 13.52 6.48 -2.87
C GLY A 49 13.34 7.09 -4.25
N GLY A 50 12.23 7.79 -4.48
CA GLY A 50 11.96 8.50 -5.72
C GLY A 50 10.61 8.16 -6.36
N GLY A 51 10.00 9.16 -7.00
CA GLY A 51 8.67 9.07 -7.59
C GLY A 51 8.51 7.99 -8.66
N GLN A 52 9.59 7.58 -9.34
CA GLN A 52 9.59 6.48 -10.30
C GLN A 52 9.25 5.12 -9.67
N TYR A 53 9.47 4.98 -8.36
CA TYR A 53 9.12 3.78 -7.60
C TYR A 53 7.73 3.89 -6.94
N ARG A 54 7.11 5.08 -6.94
CA ARG A 54 5.72 5.27 -6.47
C ARG A 54 4.73 4.94 -7.59
N ARG A 55 4.69 3.68 -8.00
CA ARG A 55 3.84 3.19 -9.10
C ARG A 55 3.23 1.83 -8.80
N MET A 56 2.17 1.48 -9.54
CA MET A 56 1.42 0.24 -9.32
C MET A 56 2.27 -1.03 -9.51
N ASP A 57 3.22 -1.02 -10.43
CA ASP A 57 4.10 -2.16 -10.68
C ASP A 57 4.90 -2.57 -9.43
N ILE A 58 5.33 -1.59 -8.62
CA ILE A 58 6.02 -1.88 -7.35
C ILE A 58 5.08 -2.54 -6.35
N ILE A 59 3.78 -2.20 -6.36
CA ILE A 59 2.78 -2.92 -5.55
C ILE A 59 2.61 -4.37 -6.03
N ASP A 60 2.70 -4.60 -7.34
CA ASP A 60 2.66 -5.96 -7.90
C ASP A 60 3.91 -6.78 -7.50
N ASP A 61 5.10 -6.16 -7.52
CA ASP A 61 6.33 -6.79 -7.04
C ASP A 61 6.25 -7.15 -5.54
N ILE A 62 5.72 -6.22 -4.73
CA ILE A 62 5.48 -6.43 -3.29
C ILE A 62 4.51 -7.58 -3.08
N ARG A 63 3.41 -7.63 -3.83
CA ARG A 63 2.45 -8.73 -3.77
C ARG A 63 3.15 -10.05 -4.03
N LEU A 64 3.92 -10.17 -5.11
CA LEU A 64 4.63 -11.39 -5.48
C LEU A 64 5.59 -11.85 -4.37
N ALA A 65 6.27 -10.91 -3.71
CA ALA A 65 7.15 -11.21 -2.58
C ALA A 65 6.38 -11.73 -1.34
N LEU A 66 5.13 -11.31 -1.14
CA LEU A 66 4.31 -11.69 0.00
C LEU A 66 3.47 -12.96 -0.21
N GLU A 67 3.16 -13.33 -1.46
CA GLU A 67 2.33 -14.50 -1.81
C GLU A 67 2.78 -15.83 -1.16
N PRO A 68 4.08 -16.13 -1.06
CA PRO A 68 4.55 -17.35 -0.38
C PRO A 68 4.28 -17.36 1.13
N LEU A 69 4.13 -16.19 1.75
CA LEU A 69 4.05 -16.03 3.20
C LEU A 69 2.62 -16.17 3.76
N GLY A 70 1.59 -15.94 2.95
CA GLY A 70 0.21 -15.97 3.43
C GLY A 70 -0.81 -15.41 2.44
N ASP A 71 -1.99 -15.05 2.94
CA ASP A 71 -3.03 -14.44 2.12
C ASP A 71 -2.80 -12.93 1.95
N THR A 72 -2.47 -12.54 0.72
CA THR A 72 -2.25 -11.14 0.37
C THR A 72 -3.55 -10.36 0.15
N LEU A 73 -4.73 -11.02 0.07
CA LEU A 73 -6.01 -10.32 -0.10
C LEU A 73 -6.34 -9.45 1.12
N GLY A 74 -5.85 -9.82 2.30
CA GLY A 74 -5.98 -9.02 3.53
C GLY A 74 -5.04 -7.81 3.61
N VAL A 75 -4.12 -7.64 2.64
CA VAL A 75 -3.06 -6.63 2.68
C VAL A 75 -3.33 -5.48 1.72
N VAL A 76 -3.23 -4.26 2.25
CA VAL A 76 -3.16 -3.01 1.50
C VAL A 76 -1.75 -2.48 1.59
N VAL A 77 -1.14 -2.27 0.43
CA VAL A 77 0.17 -1.65 0.30
C VAL A 77 -0.03 -0.16 0.10
N ASN A 78 0.76 0.62 0.83
CA ASN A 78 0.81 2.07 0.80
C ASN A 78 2.24 2.48 0.43
N LEU A 79 2.44 3.02 -0.77
CA LEU A 79 3.74 3.50 -1.22
C LEU A 79 3.86 5.01 -0.99
N GLN A 80 4.95 5.43 -0.34
CA GLN A 80 5.27 6.84 -0.14
C GLN A 80 6.67 7.14 -0.67
N ASP A 81 6.81 8.21 -1.45
CA ASP A 81 8.12 8.69 -1.89
C ASP A 81 8.71 9.61 -0.82
N VAL A 82 9.83 9.19 -0.21
CA VAL A 82 10.53 9.96 0.83
C VAL A 82 11.43 11.04 0.28
N MET A 83 11.65 11.07 -1.04
CA MET A 83 12.42 12.10 -1.75
C MET A 83 11.53 13.17 -2.37
N ALA A 84 10.21 13.09 -2.16
CA ALA A 84 9.27 14.03 -2.70
C ALA A 84 9.49 15.46 -2.18
N THR A 85 9.63 16.40 -3.10
CA THR A 85 9.76 17.83 -2.80
C THR A 85 8.46 18.61 -3.00
N THR A 86 7.43 17.96 -3.54
CA THR A 86 6.09 18.52 -3.76
C THR A 86 5.05 17.79 -2.91
N SER A 87 3.94 18.46 -2.60
CA SER A 87 2.83 17.84 -1.86
C SER A 87 2.28 16.61 -2.59
N GLU A 88 2.14 16.67 -3.92
CA GLU A 88 1.65 15.57 -4.75
C GLU A 88 2.66 14.42 -4.84
N GLY A 89 3.96 14.75 -4.76
CA GLY A 89 5.01 13.75 -4.64
C GLY A 89 4.92 12.98 -3.32
N ALA A 90 4.52 13.66 -2.25
CA ALA A 90 4.41 13.09 -0.92
C ALA A 90 3.12 12.27 -0.69
N ASP A 91 2.18 12.34 -1.64
CA ASP A 91 0.92 11.59 -1.58
C ASP A 91 1.18 10.08 -1.61
N THR A 92 0.46 9.35 -0.75
CA THR A 92 0.54 7.89 -0.70
C THR A 92 -0.20 7.25 -1.88
N LEU A 93 0.48 6.34 -2.59
CA LEU A 93 -0.15 5.46 -3.57
C LEU A 93 -0.59 4.16 -2.88
N SER A 94 -1.90 3.94 -2.74
CA SER A 94 -2.43 2.77 -2.03
C SER A 94 -3.23 1.83 -2.92
N ARG A 95 -3.00 0.52 -2.80
CA ARG A 95 -3.82 -0.53 -3.43
C ARG A 95 -3.79 -1.82 -2.63
N ASN A 96 -4.90 -2.54 -2.63
CA ASN A 96 -4.92 -3.93 -2.14
C ASN A 96 -4.04 -4.80 -3.04
N CYS A 97 -3.30 -5.74 -2.46
CA CYS A 97 -2.40 -6.61 -3.22
C CYS A 97 -3.12 -7.43 -4.30
N GLN A 98 -4.39 -7.80 -4.10
CA GLN A 98 -5.11 -8.69 -5.02
C GLN A 98 -6.17 -8.02 -5.89
N LEU A 99 -6.55 -6.78 -5.57
CA LEU A 99 -7.70 -6.12 -6.18
C LEU A 99 -7.28 -4.93 -7.05
N ARG A 100 -8.21 -4.46 -7.90
CA ARG A 100 -7.96 -3.28 -8.73
C ARG A 100 -7.81 -2.02 -7.88
N ALA A 101 -7.23 -0.98 -8.46
CA ALA A 101 -7.14 0.33 -7.82
C ALA A 101 -8.52 0.79 -7.30
N GLY A 102 -8.57 1.27 -6.06
CA GLY A 102 -9.80 1.70 -5.40
C GLY A 102 -10.67 0.58 -4.80
N GLN A 103 -10.39 -0.69 -5.10
CA GLN A 103 -11.09 -1.82 -4.50
C GLN A 103 -10.44 -2.24 -3.17
N ARG A 104 -11.25 -2.82 -2.27
CA ARG A 104 -10.82 -3.34 -0.97
C ARG A 104 -11.46 -4.69 -0.70
N ALA A 105 -10.80 -5.47 0.14
CA ALA A 105 -11.38 -6.69 0.68
C ALA A 105 -12.62 -6.36 1.53
N MET A 106 -13.57 -7.30 1.61
CA MET A 106 -14.74 -7.15 2.47
C MET A 106 -14.30 -6.96 3.93
N LEU A 107 -15.03 -6.08 4.64
CA LEU A 107 -14.77 -5.71 6.04
C LEU A 107 -13.41 -5.04 6.31
N GLN A 108 -12.62 -4.74 5.27
CA GLN A 108 -11.36 -4.04 5.42
C GLN A 108 -11.60 -2.53 5.67
N PRO A 109 -11.18 -1.98 6.83
CA PRO A 109 -11.37 -0.57 7.11
C PRO A 109 -10.54 0.31 6.17
N LYS A 110 -11.09 1.46 5.76
CA LYS A 110 -10.31 2.48 5.05
C LYS A 110 -9.36 3.14 6.03
N ARG A 111 -8.05 2.96 5.83
CA ARG A 111 -7.03 3.73 6.57
C ARG A 111 -6.65 4.96 5.76
N GLN A 112 -6.65 6.12 6.40
CA GLN A 112 -6.02 7.33 5.89
C GLN A 112 -4.58 7.32 6.39
N VAL A 113 -3.64 7.22 5.46
CA VAL A 113 -2.19 7.16 5.75
C VAL A 113 -1.54 8.53 5.60
N ASP A 114 -2.06 9.35 4.69
CA ASP A 114 -1.61 10.73 4.55
C ASP A 114 -2.01 11.56 5.78
N VAL A 115 -1.05 12.32 6.31
CA VAL A 115 -1.23 13.19 7.49
C VAL A 115 -2.16 14.37 7.18
N LEU A 116 -2.11 14.90 5.96
CA LEU A 116 -2.95 16.04 5.55
C LEU A 116 -4.22 15.56 4.86
N ASP A 117 -5.34 16.19 5.23
CA ASP A 117 -6.59 15.98 4.51
C ASP A 117 -6.48 16.46 3.04
N PRO A 118 -7.11 15.77 2.07
CA PRO A 118 -7.10 16.18 0.67
C PRO A 118 -7.60 17.62 0.44
N GLU A 119 -8.53 18.13 1.26
CA GLU A 119 -9.03 19.50 1.14
C GLU A 119 -7.96 20.52 1.55
N VAL A 120 -7.26 20.26 2.66
CA VAL A 120 -6.13 21.10 3.13
C VAL A 120 -5.01 21.11 2.09
N ARG A 121 -4.70 19.96 1.46
CA ARG A 121 -3.73 19.86 0.36
C ARG A 121 -4.15 20.69 -0.85
N ARG A 122 -5.43 20.70 -1.21
CA ARG A 122 -5.96 21.52 -2.33
C ARG A 122 -5.72 23.00 -2.10
N VAL A 123 -5.98 23.49 -0.88
CA VAL A 123 -5.71 24.89 -0.51
C VAL A 123 -4.22 25.20 -0.60
N PHE A 124 -3.36 24.31 -0.10
CA PHE A 124 -1.91 24.51 -0.14
C PHE A 124 -1.38 24.58 -1.58
N ARG A 125 -1.89 23.74 -2.49
CA ARG A 125 -1.57 23.81 -3.93
C ARG A 125 -1.97 25.14 -4.55
N ALA A 126 -3.21 25.57 -4.32
CA ALA A 126 -3.70 26.85 -4.85
C ALA A 126 -2.90 28.06 -4.35
N GLN A 127 -2.25 27.95 -3.19
CA GLN A 127 -1.34 28.98 -2.67
C GLN A 127 0.05 28.93 -3.31
N GLN A 128 0.58 27.75 -3.61
CA GLN A 128 1.88 27.57 -4.29
C GLN A 128 1.82 28.03 -5.75
N GLU A 129 0.73 27.77 -6.46
CA GLU A 129 0.54 28.20 -7.86
C GLU A 129 0.35 29.71 -8.03
N ARG A 130 0.05 30.44 -6.94
CA ARG A 130 -0.14 31.90 -6.93
C ARG A 130 1.13 32.67 -6.56
N ARG A 131 2.24 31.97 -6.28
CA ARG A 131 3.55 32.55 -6.00
C ARG A 131 4.44 32.47 -7.24
#